data_AF-A0A9Q0ZEB2-F1
#
_entry.id   AF-A0A9Q0ZEB2-F1
#
_cell.length_a   1.000
_cell.length_b   1.000
_cell.length_c   1.000
_cell.angle_alpha   90.00
_cell.angle_beta   90.00
_cell.angle_gamma   90.00
#
_symmetry.space_group_name_H-M   'P 1'
#
loop_
_entity.id
_entity.type
_entity.pdbx_description
1 polymer ?
#
loop_
_entity_poly.entity_id
_entity_poly.type
_entity_poly.pdbx_seq_one_letter_code
_entity_poly.pdbx_strand_id
1 'polypeptide(L)' 'MIETKVVEAKEVCEGDETSDECKVAWDEVEEVSQAKADFRRRLEKQDPLEYYCQDNPEIDECRVYED' A
#
# COMPACT_ATOMS: atom_id res chain seq x y z
N MET A 1 -11.35 4.78 5.28
CA MET A 1 -10.62 3.76 6.05
C MET A 1 -9.49 4.38 6.86
N ILE A 2 -8.39 4.88 6.26
CA ILE A 2 -7.31 5.55 7.04
C ILE A 2 -7.85 6.78 7.79
N GLU A 3 -8.61 7.65 7.13
CA GLU A 3 -9.18 8.84 7.78
C GLU A 3 -10.09 8.47 8.96
N THR A 4 -10.88 7.40 8.81
CA THR A 4 -11.71 6.84 9.88
C THR A 4 -10.85 6.36 11.04
N LYS A 5 -9.79 5.61 10.78
CA LYS A 5 -8.84 5.13 11.80
C LYS A 5 -8.10 6.28 12.51
N VAL A 6 -7.78 7.35 11.79
CA VAL A 6 -7.19 8.57 12.37
C VAL A 6 -8.18 9.26 13.31
N VAL A 7 -9.47 9.29 12.97
CA VAL A 7 -10.50 9.84 13.86
C VAL A 7 -10.64 8.95 15.11
N GLU A 8 -10.75 7.63 14.93
CA GLU A 8 -10.82 6.66 16.04
C GLU A 8 -9.61 6.79 16.98
N ALA A 9 -8.39 6.88 16.44
CA ALA A 9 -7.18 7.05 17.25
C ALA A 9 -7.19 8.38 18.02
N LYS A 10 -7.67 9.47 17.42
CA LYS A 10 -7.82 10.76 18.13
C LYS A 10 -8.80 10.63 19.28
N GLU A 11 -9.97 10.04 19.06
CA GLU A 11 -11.00 9.84 20.08
C GLU A 11 -10.49 8.96 21.24
N VAL A 12 -9.76 7.88 20.96
CA VAL A 12 -9.17 7.01 21.99
C VAL A 12 -8.09 7.73 22.80
N CYS A 13 -7.31 8.62 22.16
CA CYS A 13 -6.22 9.35 22.80
C CYS A 13 -6.65 10.61 23.56
N GLU A 14 -7.91 11.07 23.47
CA GLU A 14 -8.36 12.33 24.10
C GLU A 14 -8.21 12.35 25.64
N GLY A 15 -8.17 11.18 26.29
CA GLY A 15 -8.00 11.07 27.74
C GLY A 15 -6.55 11.02 28.20
N ASP A 16 -5.75 10.16 27.56
CA ASP A 16 -4.33 9.95 27.87
C ASP A 16 -3.59 9.53 26.60
N GLU A 17 -2.79 10.44 26.06
CA GLU A 17 -1.96 10.23 24.87
C GLU A 17 -0.86 9.18 25.09
N THR A 18 -0.57 8.82 26.35
CA THR A 18 0.45 7.82 26.70
C THR A 18 -0.12 6.45 27.06
N SER A 19 -1.45 6.32 27.07
CA SER A 19 -2.15 5.06 27.33
C SER A 19 -1.78 3.99 26.30
N ASP A 20 -1.86 2.72 26.70
CA ASP A 20 -1.56 1.62 25.78
C ASP A 20 -2.64 1.51 24.69
N GLU A 21 -3.88 1.85 25.00
CA GLU A 21 -4.98 1.94 24.05
C GLU A 21 -4.74 3.01 22.98
N CYS A 22 -4.22 4.18 23.37
CA CYS A 22 -3.85 5.22 22.42
C CYS A 22 -2.71 4.78 21.49
N LYS A 23 -1.68 4.11 22.04
CA LYS A 23 -0.58 3.55 21.23
C LYS A 23 -1.10 2.54 20.22
N VAL A 24 -1.90 1.56 20.67
CA VAL A 24 -2.50 0.54 19.79
C VAL A 24 -3.33 1.18 18.69
N ALA A 25 -4.14 2.20 19.00
CA ALA A 25 -4.95 2.86 17.99
C ALA A 25 -4.10 3.57 16.92
N TRP A 26 -2.96 4.15 17.29
CA TRP A 26 -2.01 4.72 16.33
C TRP A 26 -1.21 3.66 15.56
N ASP A 27 -0.87 2.53 16.18
CA ASP A 27 -0.26 1.38 15.48
C ASP A 27 -1.20 0.87 14.37
N GLU A 28 -2.51 0.76 14.63
CA GLU A 28 -3.49 0.39 13.59
C GLU A 28 -3.52 1.40 12.42
N VAL A 29 -3.41 2.71 12.73
CA VAL A 29 -3.32 3.76 11.69
C VAL A 29 -2.05 3.57 10.85
N GLU A 30 -0.92 3.28 11.50
CA GLU A 30 0.35 3.03 10.82
C GLU A 30 0.25 1.82 9.88
N GLU A 31 -0.22 0.68 10.38
CA GLU A 31 -0.30 -0.56 9.60
C GLU A 31 -1.18 -0.39 8.35
N VAL A 32 -2.37 0.21 8.50
CA VAL A 32 -3.28 0.43 7.36
C VAL A 32 -2.68 1.43 6.36
N SER A 33 -1.97 2.44 6.86
CA SER A 33 -1.29 3.42 6.01
C SER A 33 -0.12 2.80 5.24
N GLN A 34 0.67 1.94 5.89
CA GLN A 34 1.76 1.20 5.28
C GLN A 34 1.22 0.27 4.19
N ALA A 35 0.17 -0.51 4.48
CA ALA A 35 -0.44 -1.42 3.51
C ALA A 35 -0.90 -0.66 2.25
N LYS A 36 -1.51 0.52 2.41
CA LYS A 36 -1.90 1.37 1.28
C LYS A 36 -0.69 1.90 0.49
N ALA A 37 0.36 2.33 1.18
CA ALA A 37 1.58 2.80 0.54
C ALA A 37 2.27 1.68 -0.26
N ASP A 38 2.34 0.48 0.30
CA ASP A 38 2.91 -0.69 -0.37
C ASP A 38 2.10 -1.10 -1.58
N PHE A 39 0.76 -1.08 -1.48
CA PHE A 39 -0.12 -1.31 -2.62
C PHE A 39 0.12 -0.30 -3.74
N ARG A 40 0.20 1.00 -3.40
CA ARG A 40 0.50 2.06 -4.37
C ARG A 40 1.86 1.85 -5.05
N ARG A 41 2.91 1.52 -4.30
CA ARG A 41 4.24 1.23 -4.85
C ARG A 41 4.22 0.07 -5.83
N ARG A 42 3.43 -0.97 -5.58
CA ARG A 42 3.27 -2.11 -6.50
C ARG A 42 2.57 -1.70 -7.79
N LEU A 43 1.60 -0.79 -7.72
CA LEU A 43 0.93 -0.26 -8.91
C LEU A 43 1.86 0.65 -9.74
N GLU A 44 2.64 1.52 -9.09
CA GLU A 44 3.61 2.40 -9.78
C GLU A 44 4.70 1.63 -10.53
N LYS A 45 5.00 0.40 -10.09
CA LYS A 45 6.03 -0.46 -10.68
C LYS A 45 5.53 -1.35 -11.82
N GLN A 46 4.26 -1.30 -12.18
CA GLN A 46 3.77 -2.06 -13.32
C GLN A 46 4.05 -1.26 -14.60
N ASP A 47 5.07 -1.68 -15.35
CA ASP A 47 5.25 -1.22 -16.72
C ASP A 47 4.09 -1.79 -17.57
N PRO A 48 3.25 -0.94 -18.20
CA PRO A 48 2.16 -1.42 -19.04
C PRO A 48 2.63 -2.34 -20.16
N LEU A 49 3.84 -2.14 -20.70
CA LEU A 49 4.41 -3.01 -21.71
C LEU A 49 4.77 -4.37 -21.13
N GLU A 50 5.40 -4.42 -19.95
CA GLU A 50 5.72 -5.68 -19.27
C GLU A 50 4.48 -6.52 -19.01
N TYR A 51 3.39 -5.90 -18.51
CA TYR A 51 2.12 -6.58 -18.30
C TYR A 51 1.51 -7.08 -19.62
N TYR A 52 1.54 -6.27 -20.68
CA TYR A 52 1.03 -6.64 -21.99
C TYR A 52 1.83 -7.79 -22.63
N CYS A 53 3.16 -7.79 -22.47
CA CYS A 53 4.05 -8.84 -22.95
C CYS A 53 3.87 -10.18 -22.25
N GLN A 54 3.33 -10.22 -21.02
CA GLN A 54 2.99 -11.48 -20.34
C GLN A 54 1.95 -12.29 -21.11
N ASP A 55 0.97 -11.61 -21.70
CA ASP A 55 -0.11 -12.26 -22.47
C ASP A 55 0.18 -12.31 -23.98
N ASN A 56 1.14 -11.51 -24.47
CA ASN A 56 1.47 -11.39 -25.89
C ASN A 56 3.01 -11.47 -26.11
N PRO A 57 3.69 -12.57 -25.77
CA PRO A 57 5.16 -12.66 -25.86
C PRO A 57 5.71 -12.62 -27.29
N GLU A 58 4.89 -12.95 -28.30
CA GLU A 58 5.31 -13.12 -29.69
C GLU A 58 5.29 -11.83 -30.53
N ILE A 59 4.71 -10.75 -30.02
CA ILE A 59 4.67 -9.48 -30.74
C ILE A 59 6.04 -8.80 -30.73
N ASP A 60 6.29 -7.96 -31.73
CA ASP A 60 7.62 -7.42 -31.97
C ASP A 60 8.16 -6.60 -30.79
N GLU A 61 7.28 -5.92 -30.05
CA GLU A 61 7.61 -5.15 -28.86
C GLU A 61 8.01 -6.00 -27.63
N CYS A 62 7.73 -7.30 -27.65
CA CYS A 62 7.86 -8.21 -26.51
C CYS A 62 8.83 -9.37 -26.71
N ARG A 63 9.36 -9.56 -27.93
CA ARG A 63 10.31 -10.63 -28.22
C ARG A 63 11.63 -10.42 -27.48
N VAL A 64 11.94 -11.33 -26.57
CA VAL A 64 13.24 -11.43 -25.89
C VAL A 64 13.99 -12.64 -26.43
N TYR A 65 15.25 -12.47 -26.83
CA TYR A 65 16.12 -13.54 -27.31
C TYR A 65 17.15 -13.88 -26.23
N GLU A 66 17.41 -15.17 -26.00
CA GLU A 66 18.54 -15.60 -25.17
C GLU A 66 19.82 -15.61 -26.02
N ASP A 67 20.90 -15.01 -25.50
CA ASP A 67 22.23 -14.97 -26.13
C ASP A 67 22.99 -16.31 -26.01
#